data_AF-A0A8J1MK98-F1
#
_entry.id   AF-A0A8J1MK98-F1
#
_cell.length_a   1.000
_cell.length_b   1.000
_cell.length_c   1.000
_cell.angle_alpha   90.00
_cell.angle_beta   90.00
_cell.angle_gamma   90.00
#
_symmetry.space_group_name_H-M   'P 1'
#
loop_
_entity.id
_entity.type
_entity.pdbx_description
1 polymer ?
#
loop_
_entity_poly.entity_id
_entity_poly.type
_entity_poly.pdbx_seq_one_letter_code
_entity_poly.pdbx_strand_id
1 'polypeptide(L)'
;MDVVIAHYKHEKPTLSQVNDYLGLQGWVKNVPSVEEILLHWEAREQPRREDNDGKIQSLIKTQQWPGLAIIDDPDKGQKVVTLKAFQKGDYICDYHGQVISAKEGEQLMRSVEQCEMGYPYFFMDRKNKRCCVDAQNVPCHSELATTYGRKINHSRKRPNLKPTMKYFANDSRPHILF
;
A
#
# COMPACT_ATOMS: atom_id res chain seq x y z
N MET A 1 26.43 15.70 -2.19
CA MET A 1 25.12 15.57 -2.85
C MET A 1 24.58 14.14 -2.78
N ASP A 2 25.28 13.17 -3.38
CA ASP A 2 24.80 11.79 -3.53
C ASP A 2 24.49 11.08 -2.21
N VAL A 3 25.27 11.37 -1.15
CA VAL A 3 25.05 10.80 0.19
C VAL A 3 23.71 11.24 0.78
N VAL A 4 23.32 12.50 0.59
CA VAL A 4 22.05 13.05 1.09
C VAL A 4 20.89 12.47 0.28
N ILE A 5 21.02 12.41 -1.04
CA ILE A 5 19.99 11.83 -1.91
C ILE A 5 19.81 10.33 -1.61
N ALA A 6 20.91 9.59 -1.38
CA ALA A 6 20.87 8.17 -1.03
C ALA A 6 20.28 7.89 0.36
N HIS A 7 20.21 8.88 1.25
CA HIS A 7 19.49 8.78 2.52
C HIS A 7 17.97 8.62 2.30
N TYR A 8 17.43 9.32 1.30
CA TYR A 8 15.99 9.36 1.00
C TYR A 8 15.61 8.41 -0.14
N LYS A 9 15.72 7.10 0.07
CA LYS A 9 15.63 6.11 -1.03
C LYS A 9 14.26 5.94 -1.71
N HIS A 10 13.14 6.26 -1.04
CA HIS A 10 11.81 5.79 -1.46
C HIS A 10 10.72 6.86 -1.49
N GLU A 11 10.92 7.99 -0.83
CA GLU A 11 9.91 9.05 -0.73
C GLU A 11 10.60 10.39 -0.84
N LYS A 12 9.94 11.34 -1.53
CA LYS A 12 10.48 12.68 -1.71
C LYS A 12 10.59 13.31 -0.33
N PRO A 13 11.79 13.70 0.12
CA PRO A 13 11.90 14.37 1.40
C PRO A 13 11.25 15.75 1.34
N THR A 14 10.70 16.20 2.46
CA THR A 14 10.22 17.58 2.59
C THR A 14 11.39 18.52 2.85
N LEU A 15 11.18 19.81 2.60
CA LEU A 15 12.14 20.88 2.93
C LEU A 15 12.64 20.78 4.38
N SER A 16 11.74 20.55 5.34
CA SER A 16 12.11 20.43 6.77
C SER A 16 13.02 19.22 7.01
N GLN A 17 12.67 18.06 6.45
CA GLN A 17 13.45 16.83 6.64
C GLN A 17 14.89 16.99 6.13
N VAL A 18 15.06 17.60 4.95
CA VAL A 18 16.39 17.86 4.41
C VAL A 18 17.18 18.84 5.28
N ASN A 19 16.53 19.93 5.74
CA ASN A 19 17.16 20.90 6.65
C ASN A 19 17.64 20.25 7.96
N ASP A 20 16.76 19.47 8.59
CA ASP A 20 17.08 18.77 9.83
C ASP A 20 18.26 17.81 9.63
N TYR A 21 18.22 17.03 8.53
CA TYR A 21 19.30 16.11 8.18
C TYR A 21 20.64 16.82 7.99
N LEU A 22 20.66 17.92 7.25
CA LEU A 22 21.88 18.71 7.01
C LEU A 22 22.42 19.31 8.32
N GLY A 23 21.54 19.80 9.18
CA GLY A 23 21.91 20.32 10.50
C GLY A 23 22.58 19.28 11.40
N LEU A 24 22.19 18.01 11.27
CA LEU A 24 22.78 16.90 12.02
C LEU A 24 24.16 16.46 11.50
N GLN A 25 24.55 16.84 10.29
CA GLN A 25 25.83 16.38 9.72
C GLN A 25 27.05 17.16 10.21
N GLY A 26 26.86 18.33 10.82
CA GLY A 26 27.97 19.19 11.27
C GLY A 26 28.86 19.72 10.14
N TRP A 27 28.35 19.74 8.91
CA TRP A 27 29.10 20.21 7.75
C TRP A 27 29.18 21.73 7.72
N VAL A 28 30.40 22.26 7.60
CA VAL A 28 30.68 23.71 7.58
C VAL A 28 31.15 24.23 6.23
N LYS A 29 31.51 23.33 5.30
CA LYS A 29 31.96 23.65 3.93
C LYS A 29 31.30 22.68 2.95
N ASN A 30 31.05 23.13 1.72
CA ASN A 30 30.44 22.35 0.64
C ASN A 30 29.07 21.75 1.03
N VAL A 31 28.29 22.46 1.83
CA VAL A 31 26.93 22.07 2.19
C VAL A 31 26.04 22.24 0.95
N PRO A 32 25.43 21.16 0.42
CA PRO A 32 24.54 21.27 -0.72
C PRO A 32 23.28 22.07 -0.40
N SER A 33 22.74 22.82 -1.37
CA SER A 33 21.46 23.52 -1.18
C SER A 33 20.32 22.51 -1.06
N VAL A 34 19.33 22.84 -0.21
CA VAL A 34 18.14 22.01 -0.03
C VAL A 34 17.34 21.93 -1.32
N GLU A 35 17.20 23.04 -2.02
CA GLU A 35 16.52 23.13 -3.31
C GLU A 35 17.22 22.28 -4.37
N GLU A 36 18.56 22.33 -4.41
CA GLU A 36 19.35 21.47 -5.29
C GLU A 36 19.16 19.99 -4.94
N ILE A 37 19.09 19.63 -3.65
CA ILE A 37 18.89 18.24 -3.19
C ILE A 37 17.53 17.73 -3.65
N LEU A 38 16.48 18.55 -3.48
CA LEU A 38 15.14 18.20 -3.92
C LEU A 38 15.06 18.04 -5.44
N LEU A 39 15.69 18.95 -6.19
CA LEU A 39 15.72 18.90 -7.65
C LEU A 39 16.48 17.67 -8.16
N HIS A 40 17.65 17.37 -7.60
CA HIS A 40 18.43 16.19 -7.99
C HIS A 40 17.78 14.88 -7.54
N TRP A 41 17.06 14.87 -6.41
CA TRP A 41 16.28 13.71 -6.00
C TRP A 41 15.15 13.40 -6.99
N GLU A 42 14.50 14.42 -7.54
CA GLU A 42 13.50 14.27 -8.60
C GLU A 42 14.11 13.82 -9.94
N ALA A 43 15.31 14.31 -10.26
CA ALA A 43 16.01 14.00 -11.51
C ALA A 43 16.69 12.61 -11.52
N ARG A 44 17.06 12.08 -10.35
CA ARG A 44 17.59 10.71 -10.22
C ARG A 44 16.50 9.76 -10.65
N GLU A 45 16.73 9.07 -11.78
CA GLU A 45 15.76 8.18 -12.43
C GLU A 45 14.97 7.40 -11.37
N GLN A 46 13.74 7.86 -11.09
CA GLN A 46 12.75 7.01 -10.47
C GLN A 46 12.63 5.86 -11.47
N PRO A 47 12.88 4.59 -11.10
CA PRO A 47 12.64 3.49 -12.01
C PRO A 47 11.25 3.71 -12.60
N ARG A 48 11.19 3.81 -13.94
CA ARG A 48 9.95 4.20 -14.64
C ARG A 48 8.82 3.35 -14.07
N ARG A 49 7.86 4.00 -13.42
CA ARG A 49 6.71 3.34 -12.76
C ARG A 49 5.96 2.42 -13.74
N GLU A 50 6.12 2.67 -15.04
CA GLU A 50 5.53 1.95 -16.16
C GLU A 50 5.89 0.44 -16.19
N ASP A 51 7.11 0.04 -15.84
CA ASP A 51 7.51 -1.38 -15.88
C ASP A 51 6.92 -2.21 -14.73
N ASN A 52 6.59 -1.58 -13.59
CA ASN A 52 5.97 -2.27 -12.45
C ASN A 52 4.45 -2.31 -12.56
N ASP A 53 3.83 -1.32 -13.19
CA ASP A 53 2.37 -1.21 -13.22
C ASP A 53 1.70 -2.38 -13.95
N GLY A 54 2.25 -2.82 -15.10
CA GLY A 54 1.75 -4.00 -15.80
C GLY A 54 1.85 -5.28 -14.97
N LYS A 55 2.95 -5.44 -14.22
CA LYS A 55 3.15 -6.57 -13.31
C LYS A 55 2.15 -6.53 -12.14
N ILE A 56 1.97 -5.38 -11.50
CA ILE A 56 1.01 -5.21 -10.41
C ILE A 56 -0.42 -5.46 -10.90
N GLN A 57 -0.80 -4.92 -12.06
CA GLN A 57 -2.12 -5.17 -12.65
C GLN A 57 -2.34 -6.66 -12.93
N SER A 58 -1.30 -7.36 -13.42
CA SER A 58 -1.35 -8.82 -13.58
C SER A 58 -1.58 -9.53 -12.25
N LEU A 59 -0.85 -9.16 -11.19
CA LEU A 59 -1.02 -9.74 -9.85
C LEU A 59 -2.40 -9.46 -9.24
N ILE A 60 -2.94 -8.25 -9.43
CA ILE A 60 -4.31 -7.90 -9.03
C ILE A 60 -5.32 -8.77 -9.79
N LYS A 61 -5.12 -8.97 -11.10
CA LYS A 61 -6.04 -9.75 -11.93
C LYS A 61 -6.00 -11.24 -11.60
N THR A 62 -4.81 -11.81 -11.36
CA THR A 62 -4.66 -13.24 -11.10
C THR A 62 -4.77 -13.60 -9.62
N GLN A 63 -4.65 -12.61 -8.73
CA GLN A 63 -4.53 -12.80 -7.28
C GLN A 63 -3.37 -13.72 -6.86
N GLN A 64 -2.37 -13.92 -7.73
CA GLN A 64 -1.21 -14.79 -7.48
C GLN A 64 -0.05 -14.01 -6.86
N TRP A 65 -0.26 -13.46 -5.66
CA TRP A 65 0.74 -12.68 -4.94
C TRP A 65 1.87 -13.56 -4.36
N PRO A 66 3.13 -13.41 -4.81
CA PRO A 66 4.20 -14.32 -4.43
C PRO A 66 4.79 -13.98 -3.05
N GLY A 67 5.13 -15.01 -2.28
CA GLY A 67 5.86 -14.87 -1.03
C GLY A 67 4.98 -14.52 0.16
N LEU A 68 3.69 -14.82 0.08
CA LEU A 68 2.73 -14.74 1.18
C LEU A 68 2.17 -16.13 1.48
N ALA A 69 1.77 -16.34 2.73
CA ALA A 69 0.98 -17.48 3.16
C ALA A 69 -0.05 -17.04 4.21
N ILE A 70 -1.16 -17.76 4.28
CA ILE A 70 -2.12 -17.64 5.39
C ILE A 70 -1.87 -18.80 6.33
N ILE A 71 -1.68 -18.50 7.61
CA ILE A 71 -1.53 -19.49 8.67
C ILE A 71 -2.53 -19.22 9.79
N ASP A 72 -2.93 -20.27 10.49
CA ASP A 72 -3.79 -20.15 11.67
C ASP A 72 -2.97 -19.71 12.89
N ASP A 73 -3.53 -18.79 13.65
CA ASP A 73 -3.01 -18.28 14.91
C ASP A 73 -4.06 -18.51 16.01
N PRO A 74 -3.70 -19.16 17.13
CA PRO A 74 -4.67 -19.47 18.18
C PRO A 74 -5.40 -18.26 18.76
N ASP A 75 -4.75 -17.09 18.78
CA ASP A 75 -5.29 -15.88 19.40
C ASP A 75 -5.97 -14.97 18.38
N LYS A 76 -5.48 -14.95 17.15
CA LYS A 76 -5.88 -13.98 16.11
C LYS A 76 -6.67 -14.59 14.95
N GLY A 77 -6.90 -15.90 14.97
CA GLY A 77 -7.41 -16.63 13.83
C GLY A 77 -6.41 -16.60 12.68
N GLN A 78 -6.90 -16.52 11.44
CA GLN A 78 -6.01 -16.49 10.28
C GLN A 78 -5.14 -15.23 10.24
N LYS A 79 -3.86 -15.39 9.88
CA LYS A 79 -2.93 -14.28 9.65
C LYS A 79 -2.13 -14.47 8.37
N VAL A 80 -1.83 -13.38 7.69
CA VAL A 80 -0.89 -13.35 6.56
C VAL A 80 0.54 -13.22 7.08
N VAL A 81 1.42 -14.09 6.58
CA VAL A 81 2.87 -14.06 6.86
C VAL A 81 3.68 -14.02 5.56
N THR A 82 4.90 -13.51 5.64
CA THR A 82 5.82 -13.42 4.51
C THR A 82 6.71 -14.67 4.45
N LEU A 83 6.82 -15.28 3.26
CA LEU A 83 7.72 -16.40 2.97
C LEU A 83 9.08 -15.96 2.39
N LYS A 84 9.20 -14.67 2.07
CA LYS A 84 10.42 -14.04 1.55
C LYS A 84 10.59 -12.65 2.15
N ALA A 85 11.78 -12.08 2.00
CA ALA A 85 12.01 -10.68 2.32
C ALA A 85 11.29 -9.76 1.32
N PHE A 86 10.69 -8.69 1.84
CA PHE A 86 10.17 -7.57 1.07
C PHE A 86 10.95 -6.31 1.42
N GLN A 87 11.14 -5.43 0.43
CA GLN A 87 11.78 -4.13 0.62
C GLN A 87 10.74 -3.05 0.94
N LYS A 88 11.18 -1.99 1.60
CA LYS A 88 10.32 -0.83 1.84
C LYS A 88 9.86 -0.24 0.50
N GLY A 89 8.56 -0.14 0.31
CA GLY A 89 7.95 0.36 -0.92
C GLY A 89 7.48 -0.74 -1.89
N ASP A 90 7.76 -2.01 -1.61
CA ASP A 90 7.15 -3.13 -2.34
C ASP A 90 5.65 -3.18 -2.08
N TYR A 91 4.87 -3.49 -3.12
CA TYR A 91 3.49 -3.93 -2.97
C TYR A 91 3.46 -5.45 -2.82
N ILE A 92 2.86 -5.92 -1.74
CA ILE A 92 2.77 -7.33 -1.39
C ILE A 92 1.43 -7.95 -1.80
N CYS A 93 0.35 -7.16 -1.76
CA CYS A 93 -0.97 -7.53 -2.29
C CYS A 93 -1.94 -6.34 -2.36
N ASP A 94 -3.07 -6.52 -3.05
CA ASP A 94 -4.21 -5.60 -2.95
C ASP A 94 -5.22 -6.04 -1.88
N TYR A 95 -5.96 -5.08 -1.33
CA TYR A 95 -7.22 -5.35 -0.66
C TYR A 95 -8.27 -5.64 -1.74
N HIS A 96 -8.30 -6.90 -2.18
CA HIS A 96 -9.04 -7.26 -3.36
C HIS A 96 -10.54 -7.34 -3.12
N GLY A 97 -11.33 -6.70 -3.98
CA GLY A 97 -12.77 -6.64 -3.86
C GLY A 97 -13.41 -5.59 -4.78
N GLN A 98 -14.74 -5.53 -4.77
CA GLN A 98 -15.50 -4.55 -5.53
C GLN A 98 -15.44 -3.18 -4.85
N VAL A 99 -15.22 -2.11 -5.63
CA VAL A 99 -15.33 -0.74 -5.11
C VAL A 99 -16.78 -0.30 -5.17
N ILE A 100 -17.35 0.00 -4.01
CA ILE A 100 -18.73 0.45 -3.79
C ILE A 100 -18.74 1.78 -3.03
N SER A 101 -19.90 2.40 -2.86
CA SER A 101 -20.03 3.57 -2.00
C SER A 101 -19.85 3.20 -0.52
N ALA A 102 -19.44 4.16 0.30
CA ALA A 102 -19.38 3.93 1.75
C ALA A 102 -20.76 3.60 2.35
N LYS A 103 -21.86 4.12 1.78
CA LYS A 103 -23.21 3.77 2.23
C LYS A 103 -23.53 2.29 2.01
N GLU A 104 -23.19 1.75 0.84
CA GLU A 104 -23.33 0.32 0.55
C GLU A 104 -22.44 -0.52 1.48
N GLY A 105 -21.19 -0.09 1.73
CA GLY A 105 -20.31 -0.77 2.69
C GLY A 105 -20.86 -0.77 4.13
N GLU A 106 -21.47 0.33 4.57
CA GLU A 106 -22.14 0.43 5.87
C GLU A 106 -23.41 -0.44 5.94
N GLN A 107 -24.08 -0.70 4.82
CA GLN A 107 -25.20 -1.64 4.75
C GLN A 107 -24.71 -3.09 4.81
N LEU A 108 -23.63 -3.42 4.09
CA LEU A 108 -23.00 -4.74 4.16
C LEU A 108 -22.60 -5.10 5.59
N MET A 109 -21.95 -4.17 6.32
CA MET A 109 -21.60 -4.40 7.73
C MET A 109 -22.80 -4.72 8.62
N ARG A 110 -23.99 -4.19 8.31
CA ARG A 110 -25.21 -4.47 9.07
C ARG A 110 -25.84 -5.79 8.69
N SER A 111 -25.60 -6.29 7.47
CA SER A 111 -26.11 -7.57 6.99
C SER A 111 -25.22 -8.76 7.34
N VAL A 112 -23.93 -8.52 7.63
CA VAL A 112 -23.04 -9.56 8.17
C VAL A 112 -23.61 -9.99 9.53
N GLU A 113 -23.77 -11.30 9.73
CA GLU A 113 -24.27 -11.83 11.00
C GLU A 113 -23.38 -11.36 12.15
N GLN A 114 -23.96 -11.16 13.35
CA GLN A 114 -23.23 -10.58 14.49
C GLN A 114 -21.96 -11.35 14.91
N CYS A 115 -21.82 -12.59 14.45
CA CYS A 115 -20.68 -13.46 14.73
C CYS A 115 -19.76 -13.70 13.51
N GLU A 116 -20.06 -13.11 12.35
CA GLU A 116 -19.25 -13.23 11.14
C GLU A 116 -18.27 -12.07 10.99
N MET A 117 -17.08 -12.38 10.46
CA MET A 117 -16.09 -11.36 10.15
C MET A 117 -16.51 -10.60 8.89
N GLY A 118 -16.71 -9.29 9.02
CA GLY A 118 -16.90 -8.39 7.89
C GLY A 118 -15.57 -7.97 7.27
N TYR A 119 -15.50 -7.95 5.94
CA TYR A 119 -14.30 -7.50 5.21
C TYR A 119 -14.45 -6.19 4.39
N PRO A 120 -15.15 -5.14 4.87
CA PRO A 120 -15.17 -3.85 4.19
C PRO A 120 -13.90 -3.03 4.48
N TYR A 121 -13.38 -2.35 3.47
CA TYR A 121 -12.30 -1.39 3.63
C TYR A 121 -12.73 0.00 3.17
N PHE A 122 -12.98 0.91 4.12
CA PHE A 122 -13.42 2.28 3.84
C PHE A 122 -12.25 3.20 3.51
N PHE A 123 -12.42 4.03 2.48
CA PHE A 123 -11.39 5.00 2.06
C PHE A 123 -12.02 6.24 1.40
N MET A 124 -11.20 7.27 1.20
CA MET A 124 -11.54 8.46 0.42
C MET A 124 -10.88 8.37 -0.94
N ASP A 125 -11.65 8.52 -2.02
CA ASP A 125 -11.09 8.54 -3.37
C ASP A 125 -10.39 9.88 -3.70
N ARG A 126 -9.77 9.98 -4.88
CA ARG A 126 -9.06 11.22 -5.31
C ARG A 126 -9.96 12.46 -5.45
N LYS A 127 -11.28 12.30 -5.40
CA LYS A 127 -12.29 13.37 -5.45
C LYS A 127 -12.92 13.62 -4.08
N ASN A 128 -12.31 13.12 -2.99
CA ASN A 128 -12.84 13.18 -1.63
C ASN A 128 -14.22 12.51 -1.47
N LYS A 129 -14.55 11.52 -2.29
CA LYS A 129 -15.76 10.71 -2.12
C LYS A 129 -15.47 9.55 -1.17
N ARG A 130 -16.38 9.34 -0.21
CA ARG A 130 -16.35 8.16 0.68
C ARG A 130 -16.71 6.90 -0.11
N CYS A 131 -15.77 5.96 -0.16
CA CYS A 131 -15.89 4.69 -0.86
C CYS A 131 -15.58 3.52 0.09
N CYS A 132 -15.89 2.31 -0.34
CA CYS A 132 -15.57 1.08 0.36
C CYS A 132 -15.10 0.03 -0.65
N VAL A 133 -14.12 -0.79 -0.29
CA VAL A 133 -13.86 -2.05 -0.98
C VAL A 133 -14.62 -3.15 -0.26
N ASP A 134 -15.54 -3.81 -0.95
CA ASP A 134 -16.19 -5.02 -0.48
C ASP A 134 -15.32 -6.23 -0.82
N ALA A 135 -14.68 -6.80 0.19
CA ALA A 135 -13.92 -8.04 0.10
C ALA A 135 -14.60 -9.21 0.83
N GLN A 136 -15.92 -9.12 1.08
CA GLN A 136 -16.70 -10.21 1.65
C GLN A 136 -16.80 -11.36 0.65
N ASN A 137 -17.18 -11.03 -0.59
CA ASN A 137 -17.32 -11.96 -1.69
C ASN A 137 -16.52 -11.44 -2.89
N VAL A 138 -15.66 -12.31 -3.44
CA VAL A 138 -14.84 -12.01 -4.62
C VAL A 138 -15.28 -12.93 -5.76
N PRO A 139 -16.38 -12.61 -6.47
CA PRO A 139 -16.93 -13.54 -7.48
C PRO A 139 -16.00 -13.75 -8.68
N CYS A 140 -15.10 -12.80 -8.97
CA CYS A 140 -14.11 -12.93 -10.04
C CYS A 140 -13.01 -13.97 -9.76
N HIS A 141 -12.95 -14.52 -8.54
CA HIS A 141 -12.01 -15.54 -8.10
C HIS A 141 -12.69 -16.56 -7.19
N SER A 142 -13.86 -17.06 -7.60
CA SER A 142 -14.65 -18.03 -6.83
C SER A 142 -13.92 -19.35 -6.53
N GLU A 143 -12.90 -19.68 -7.31
CA GLU A 143 -12.01 -20.82 -7.14
C GLU A 143 -10.98 -20.62 -6.02
N LEU A 144 -10.72 -19.38 -5.60
CA LEU A 144 -9.84 -19.08 -4.48
C LEU A 144 -10.63 -19.14 -3.18
N ALA A 145 -10.12 -19.88 -2.20
CA ALA A 145 -10.71 -19.91 -0.86
C ALA A 145 -10.72 -18.52 -0.19
N THR A 146 -9.73 -17.66 -0.51
CA THR A 146 -9.64 -16.27 -0.04
C THR A 146 -8.56 -15.50 -0.81
N THR A 147 -8.58 -14.17 -0.68
CA THR A 147 -7.48 -13.28 -1.06
C THR A 147 -6.65 -12.90 0.18
N TYR A 148 -5.39 -12.48 -0.03
CA TYR A 148 -4.50 -12.13 1.08
C TYR A 148 -4.91 -10.84 1.79
N GLY A 149 -5.26 -9.78 1.04
CA GLY A 149 -5.51 -8.45 1.61
C GLY A 149 -6.58 -8.44 2.72
N ARG A 150 -7.68 -9.18 2.53
CA ARG A 150 -8.75 -9.30 3.54
C ARG A 150 -8.34 -10.07 4.81
N LYS A 151 -7.24 -10.84 4.76
CA LYS A 151 -6.70 -11.62 5.89
C LYS A 151 -5.52 -10.93 6.59
N ILE A 152 -5.14 -9.73 6.16
CA ILE A 152 -4.12 -8.93 6.85
C ILE A 152 -4.70 -8.43 8.18
N ASN A 153 -4.01 -8.76 9.26
CA ASN A 153 -4.42 -8.35 10.60
C ASN A 153 -3.98 -6.92 10.91
N HIS A 154 -4.82 -6.22 11.67
CA HIS A 154 -4.52 -4.88 12.17
C HIS A 154 -3.46 -4.90 13.27
N SER A 155 -2.59 -3.89 13.27
CA SER A 155 -1.64 -3.61 14.36
C SER A 155 -1.49 -2.12 14.56
N ARG A 156 -2.10 -1.58 15.63
CA ARG A 156 -1.95 -0.16 15.99
C ARG A 156 -0.55 0.20 16.49
N LYS A 157 0.10 -0.72 17.21
CA LYS A 157 1.39 -0.47 17.88
C LYS A 157 2.60 -0.69 16.96
N ARG A 158 2.52 -1.69 16.08
CA ARG A 158 3.63 -2.12 15.21
C ARG A 158 3.12 -2.46 13.81
N PRO A 159 2.57 -1.50 13.05
CA PRO A 159 2.24 -1.73 11.65
C PRO A 159 3.53 -1.85 10.82
N ASN A 160 3.55 -2.77 9.87
CA ASN A 160 4.65 -2.98 8.93
C ASN A 160 4.24 -2.73 7.47
N LEU A 161 2.96 -2.42 7.22
CA LEU A 161 2.40 -2.10 5.91
C LEU A 161 1.72 -0.74 5.96
N LYS A 162 1.71 -0.05 4.82
CA LYS A 162 1.01 1.23 4.66
C LYS A 162 0.10 1.14 3.43
N PRO A 163 -1.24 1.15 3.60
CA PRO A 163 -2.14 1.10 2.47
C PRO A 163 -1.93 2.32 1.56
N THR A 164 -1.85 2.07 0.27
CA THR A 164 -1.67 3.09 -0.77
C THR A 164 -2.76 2.95 -1.82
N MET A 165 -3.46 4.03 -2.11
CA MET A 165 -4.43 4.07 -3.21
C MET A 165 -3.71 4.35 -4.53
N LYS A 166 -3.90 3.47 -5.51
CA LYS A 166 -3.32 3.62 -6.85
C LYS A 166 -4.41 3.56 -7.93
N TYR A 167 -4.25 4.41 -8.94
CA TYR A 167 -5.01 4.37 -10.20
C TYR A 167 -4.04 3.98 -11.31
N PHE A 168 -4.46 3.08 -12.19
CA PHE A 168 -3.68 2.70 -13.37
C PHE A 168 -4.21 3.47 -14.58
N ALA A 169 -3.36 3.75 -15.58
CA ALA A 169 -3.73 4.58 -16.72
C ALA A 169 -4.99 4.08 -17.47
N ASN A 170 -5.16 2.76 -17.55
CA ASN A 170 -6.27 2.10 -18.24
C ASN A 170 -7.37 1.60 -17.29
N ASP A 171 -7.34 2.00 -16.02
CA ASP A 171 -8.34 1.61 -15.03
C ASP A 171 -8.76 2.81 -14.17
N SER A 172 -10.02 3.21 -14.30
CA SER A 172 -10.58 4.32 -13.52
C SER A 172 -10.89 3.94 -12.07
N ARG A 173 -10.86 2.64 -11.74
CA ARG A 173 -11.07 2.11 -10.40
C ARG A 173 -9.85 2.36 -9.52
N PRO A 174 -10.03 2.84 -8.28
CA PRO A 174 -8.95 2.85 -7.29
C PRO A 174 -8.65 1.43 -6.82
N HIS A 175 -7.36 1.13 -6.65
CA HIS A 175 -6.87 -0.09 -6.02
C HIS A 175 -6.19 0.26 -4.70
N ILE A 176 -6.51 -0.47 -3.64
CA ILE A 176 -5.84 -0.32 -2.33
C ILE A 176 -4.75 -1.38 -2.26
N LEU A 177 -3.49 -0.93 -2.32
CA LEU A 177 -2.31 -1.79 -2.27
C LEU A 177 -1.65 -1.72 -0.90
N PHE A 178 -1.12 -2.85 -0.43
CA PHE A 178 -0.34 -2.98 0.80
C PHE A 178 1.10 -3.34 0.50
#